data_AF-X1QGR2-F1
#
_entry.id   AF-X1QGR2-F1
#
_cell.length_a   1.000
_cell.length_b   1.000
_cell.length_c   1.000
_cell.angle_alpha   90.00
_cell.angle_beta   90.00
_cell.angle_gamma   90.00
#
_symmetry.space_group_name_H-M   'P 1'
#
loop_
_entity.id
_entity.type
_entity.pdbx_description
1 polymer ?
#
loop_
_entity_poly.entity_id
_entity_poly.type
_entity_poly.pdbx_seq_one_letter_code
_entity_poly.pdbx_strand_id
1 'polypeptide(L)'
;MKRGGISDEDIDLAFLASYRLYTEMDIRTLWLRGVLNDDQMFMRMRELGYTDTRIKEIIQGWPIIPGPTDLFHMVAKEAFEPDAISLMGLADEFPEDQVEHLEKQGVSREWALRYWYAHWDQPSIGMGYEMLHRGVIDLDTLDMLYRTIEIPPFWREKLTKIAYSPYTRVDVRRMHDLGILTDEQLMKSYMDLGYDEEHATNMMKFTIAYNRSHDKELTKSQIISGYNDKLLTREDASELIISLEYTEAQTEYLLTLEDY
;
A
#
# COMPACT_ATOMS: atom_id res chain seq x y z
N MET A 1 -53.00 -12.85 -51.75
CA MET A 1 -53.75 -12.06 -52.75
C MET A 1 -54.57 -13.00 -53.61
N LYS A 2 -55.91 -13.08 -53.50
CA LYS A 2 -56.73 -13.79 -54.53
C LYS A 2 -57.01 -12.90 -55.76
N ARG A 3 -55.99 -12.17 -56.19
CA ARG A 3 -55.89 -11.33 -57.39
C ARG A 3 -54.39 -11.24 -57.73
N GLY A 4 -53.93 -12.11 -58.60
CA GLY A 4 -52.51 -12.34 -58.94
C GLY A 4 -52.28 -13.84 -58.91
N GLY A 5 -52.08 -14.47 -60.07
CA GLY A 5 -52.11 -15.93 -60.30
C GLY A 5 -50.99 -16.75 -59.64
N ILE A 6 -50.81 -16.57 -58.34
CA ILE A 6 -49.93 -17.35 -57.46
C ILE A 6 -50.78 -18.49 -56.91
N SER A 7 -50.36 -19.72 -57.14
CA SER A 7 -51.00 -20.92 -56.60
C SER A 7 -50.72 -21.04 -55.09
N ASP A 8 -51.51 -21.81 -54.34
CA ASP A 8 -51.19 -22.10 -52.92
C ASP A 8 -49.81 -22.80 -52.80
N GLU A 9 -49.39 -23.49 -53.85
CA GLU A 9 -48.04 -24.06 -54.02
C GLU A 9 -46.93 -22.98 -54.09
N ASP A 10 -47.17 -21.85 -54.76
CA ASP A 10 -46.24 -20.73 -54.82
C ASP A 10 -46.18 -19.94 -53.49
N ILE A 11 -47.24 -20.03 -52.68
CA ILE A 11 -47.30 -19.45 -51.33
C ILE A 11 -46.40 -20.23 -50.37
N ASP A 12 -46.39 -21.56 -50.45
CA ASP A 12 -45.48 -22.41 -49.67
C ASP A 12 -44.02 -22.31 -50.14
N LEU A 13 -43.79 -22.17 -51.44
CA LEU A 13 -42.45 -21.91 -52.00
C LEU A 13 -41.88 -20.56 -51.54
N ALA A 14 -42.72 -19.53 -51.38
CA ALA A 14 -42.34 -18.24 -50.80
C ALA A 14 -42.12 -18.30 -49.27
N PHE A 15 -42.78 -19.21 -48.55
CA PHE A 15 -42.59 -19.43 -47.11
C PHE A 15 -41.32 -20.23 -46.78
N LEU A 16 -40.97 -21.19 -47.63
CA LEU A 16 -39.77 -22.02 -47.45
C LEU A 16 -38.49 -21.31 -47.91
N ALA A 17 -38.56 -20.41 -48.90
CA ALA A 17 -37.47 -19.51 -49.28
C ALA A 17 -37.25 -18.35 -48.28
N SER A 18 -38.12 -18.20 -47.27
CA SER A 18 -38.11 -17.11 -46.28
C SER A 18 -37.70 -17.52 -44.86
N TYR A 19 -37.24 -18.76 -44.64
CA TYR A 19 -36.58 -19.11 -43.37
C TYR A 19 -35.16 -18.53 -43.35
N ARG A 20 -34.99 -17.45 -42.60
CA ARG A 20 -33.68 -16.90 -42.26
C ARG A 20 -32.95 -17.90 -41.35
N LEU A 21 -31.79 -18.39 -41.80
CA LEU A 21 -30.92 -19.21 -40.98
C LEU A 21 -30.35 -18.40 -39.81
N TYR A 22 -30.06 -19.08 -38.70
CA TYR A 22 -29.30 -18.48 -37.61
C TYR A 22 -27.91 -18.07 -38.07
N THR A 23 -27.35 -17.02 -37.48
CA THR A 23 -25.90 -16.78 -37.62
C THR A 23 -25.13 -17.73 -36.70
N GLU A 24 -23.83 -17.90 -36.94
CA GLU A 24 -22.95 -18.63 -36.01
C GLU A 24 -23.01 -18.07 -34.58
N MET A 25 -23.12 -16.75 -34.44
CA MET A 25 -23.24 -16.07 -33.15
C MET A 25 -24.57 -16.36 -32.45
N ASP A 26 -25.67 -16.45 -33.19
CA ASP A 26 -26.96 -16.86 -32.63
C ASP A 26 -26.88 -18.30 -32.13
N ILE A 27 -26.30 -19.20 -32.92
CA ILE A 27 -26.13 -20.62 -32.56
C ILE A 27 -25.26 -20.76 -31.31
N ARG A 28 -24.09 -20.11 -31.27
CA ARG A 28 -23.21 -20.06 -30.10
C ARG A 28 -23.97 -19.60 -28.86
N THR A 29 -24.71 -18.50 -28.96
CA THR A 29 -25.44 -17.91 -27.83
C THR A 29 -26.54 -18.84 -27.33
N LEU A 30 -27.32 -19.43 -28.23
CA LEU A 30 -28.39 -20.35 -27.87
C LEU A 30 -27.86 -21.66 -27.27
N TRP A 31 -26.75 -22.16 -27.78
CA TRP A 31 -26.07 -23.34 -27.23
C TRP A 31 -25.49 -23.07 -25.83
N LEU A 32 -24.73 -21.97 -25.65
CA LEU A 32 -24.20 -21.57 -24.33
C LEU A 32 -25.32 -21.37 -23.29
N ARG A 33 -26.51 -20.93 -23.73
CA ARG A 33 -27.67 -20.73 -22.86
C ARG A 33 -28.49 -22.01 -22.61
N GLY A 34 -28.10 -23.14 -23.18
CA GLY A 34 -28.81 -24.42 -23.06
C GLY A 34 -30.14 -24.49 -23.83
N VAL A 35 -30.40 -23.55 -24.75
CA VAL A 35 -31.58 -23.57 -25.61
C VAL A 35 -31.43 -24.58 -26.75
N LEU A 36 -30.20 -24.74 -27.26
CA LEU A 36 -29.84 -25.80 -28.18
C LEU A 36 -29.00 -26.85 -27.44
N ASN A 37 -29.36 -28.12 -27.58
CA ASN A 37 -28.44 -29.21 -27.26
C ASN A 37 -27.41 -29.42 -28.38
N ASP A 38 -26.46 -30.34 -28.18
CA ASP A 38 -25.38 -30.58 -29.15
C ASP A 38 -25.90 -31.01 -30.53
N ASP A 39 -26.85 -31.93 -30.61
CA ASP A 39 -27.42 -32.39 -31.88
C ASP A 39 -28.11 -31.24 -32.64
N GLN A 40 -28.85 -30.40 -31.93
CA GLN A 40 -29.51 -29.23 -32.50
C GLN A 40 -28.48 -28.19 -32.94
N MET A 41 -27.45 -27.93 -32.14
CA MET A 41 -26.36 -27.01 -32.50
C MET A 41 -25.63 -27.48 -33.76
N PHE A 42 -25.25 -28.75 -33.84
CA PHE A 42 -24.62 -29.34 -35.03
C PHE A 42 -25.55 -29.25 -36.25
N MET A 43 -26.85 -29.51 -36.08
CA MET A 43 -27.84 -29.35 -37.15
C MET A 43 -27.87 -27.91 -37.66
N ARG A 44 -27.94 -26.90 -36.77
CA ARG A 44 -27.95 -25.48 -37.17
C ARG A 44 -26.65 -25.06 -37.86
N MET A 45 -25.50 -25.53 -37.38
CA MET A 45 -24.22 -25.22 -38.01
C MET A 45 -24.08 -25.88 -39.39
N ARG A 46 -24.63 -27.08 -39.59
CA ARG A 46 -24.70 -27.75 -40.91
C ARG A 46 -25.61 -27.00 -41.88
N GLU A 47 -26.71 -26.42 -41.40
CA GLU A 47 -27.58 -25.54 -42.22
C GLU A 47 -26.79 -24.32 -42.76
N LEU A 48 -25.74 -23.86 -42.06
CA LEU A 48 -24.81 -22.83 -42.53
C LEU A 48 -23.71 -23.34 -43.47
N GLY A 49 -23.67 -24.64 -43.75
CA GLY A 49 -22.71 -25.26 -44.67
C GLY A 49 -21.41 -25.74 -44.02
N TYR A 50 -21.31 -25.78 -42.69
CA TYR A 50 -20.14 -26.34 -42.00
C TYR A 50 -20.19 -27.88 -41.95
N THR A 51 -19.03 -28.52 -42.13
CA THR A 51 -18.87 -29.97 -41.88
C THR A 51 -18.68 -30.23 -40.40
N ASP A 52 -19.00 -31.44 -39.93
CA ASP A 52 -18.82 -31.83 -38.53
C ASP A 52 -17.39 -31.59 -38.01
N THR A 53 -16.39 -31.80 -38.85
CA THR A 53 -14.99 -31.48 -38.52
C THR A 53 -14.81 -30.00 -38.21
N ARG A 54 -15.31 -29.11 -39.09
CA ARG A 54 -15.21 -27.66 -38.89
C ARG A 54 -16.03 -27.19 -37.69
N ILE A 55 -17.20 -27.78 -37.46
CA ILE A 55 -18.01 -27.49 -36.26
C ILE A 55 -17.20 -27.80 -35.02
N LYS A 56 -16.59 -28.99 -34.94
CA LYS A 56 -15.74 -29.39 -33.80
C LYS A 56 -14.56 -28.46 -33.57
N GLU A 57 -13.98 -27.87 -34.62
CA GLU A 57 -12.91 -26.87 -34.54
C GLU A 57 -13.44 -25.51 -34.03
N ILE A 58 -14.55 -25.01 -34.59
CA ILE A 58 -15.16 -23.73 -34.26
C ILE A 58 -15.60 -23.68 -32.79
N ILE A 59 -16.25 -24.74 -32.30
CA ILE A 59 -16.74 -24.76 -30.91
C ILE A 59 -15.62 -24.69 -29.87
N GLN A 60 -14.38 -25.07 -30.23
CA GLN A 60 -13.22 -24.89 -29.33
C GLN A 60 -12.95 -23.40 -29.06
N GLY A 61 -13.35 -22.51 -29.96
CA GLY A 61 -13.18 -21.06 -29.82
C GLY A 61 -14.35 -20.35 -29.15
N TRP A 62 -15.42 -21.07 -28.77
CA TRP A 62 -16.58 -20.46 -28.11
C TRP A 62 -16.40 -20.13 -26.63
N PRO A 63 -15.70 -20.96 -25.83
CA PRO A 63 -15.27 -20.57 -24.49
C PRO A 63 -14.44 -19.29 -24.55
N ILE A 64 -14.72 -18.36 -23.63
CA ILE A 64 -13.97 -17.12 -23.49
C ILE A 64 -12.65 -17.44 -22.80
N ILE A 65 -11.57 -16.91 -23.38
CA ILE A 65 -10.28 -16.73 -22.70
C ILE A 65 -10.18 -15.22 -22.40
N PRO A 66 -9.89 -14.81 -21.17
CA PRO A 66 -9.65 -13.41 -20.83
C PRO A 66 -8.63 -12.76 -21.77
N GLY A 67 -8.83 -11.48 -22.08
CA GLY A 67 -7.90 -10.74 -22.92
C GLY A 67 -6.52 -10.58 -22.25
N PRO A 68 -5.47 -10.22 -23.01
CA PRO A 68 -4.12 -10.07 -22.45
C PRO A 68 -4.05 -9.12 -21.24
N THR A 69 -4.81 -8.02 -21.25
CA THR A 69 -4.88 -7.08 -20.12
C THR A 69 -5.40 -7.73 -18.85
N ASP A 70 -6.49 -8.50 -18.94
CA ASP A 70 -7.07 -9.21 -17.80
C ASP A 70 -6.11 -10.29 -17.29
N LEU A 71 -5.45 -11.02 -18.19
CA LEU A 71 -4.46 -12.03 -17.82
C LEU A 71 -3.28 -11.41 -17.07
N PHE A 72 -2.73 -10.29 -17.54
CA PHE A 72 -1.67 -9.59 -16.82
C PHE A 72 -2.14 -9.05 -15.46
N HIS A 73 -3.37 -8.55 -15.39
CA HIS A 73 -3.95 -8.11 -14.11
C HIS A 73 -4.13 -9.27 -13.12
N MET A 74 -4.58 -10.44 -13.58
CA MET A 74 -4.70 -11.64 -12.75
C MET A 74 -3.33 -12.13 -12.25
N VAL A 75 -2.29 -12.06 -13.10
CA VAL A 75 -0.91 -12.36 -12.67
C VAL A 75 -0.45 -11.37 -11.60
N ALA A 76 -0.65 -10.07 -11.83
CA ALA A 76 -0.33 -9.01 -10.88
C ALA A 76 -1.01 -9.19 -9.51
N LYS A 77 -2.24 -9.74 -9.51
CA LYS A 77 -3.05 -9.98 -8.32
C LYS A 77 -2.89 -11.39 -7.75
N GLU A 78 -1.82 -12.10 -8.12
CA GLU A 78 -1.47 -13.42 -7.56
C GLU A 78 -2.54 -14.51 -7.82
N ALA A 79 -3.43 -14.29 -8.79
CA ALA A 79 -4.52 -15.22 -9.08
C ALA A 79 -4.03 -16.57 -9.62
N PHE A 80 -2.75 -16.69 -10.01
CA PHE A 80 -2.11 -17.92 -10.51
C PHE A 80 -1.30 -18.68 -9.47
N GLU A 81 -1.11 -18.12 -8.27
CA GLU A 81 -0.20 -18.64 -7.27
C GLU A 81 -0.98 -19.36 -6.14
N PRO A 82 -0.98 -20.71 -6.08
CA PRO A 82 -1.82 -21.46 -5.14
C PRO A 82 -1.53 -21.18 -3.67
N ASP A 83 -0.26 -20.92 -3.34
CA ASP A 83 0.18 -20.52 -2.01
C ASP A 83 -0.38 -19.16 -1.62
N ALA A 84 -0.36 -18.18 -2.53
CA ALA A 84 -0.92 -16.85 -2.31
C ALA A 84 -2.45 -16.90 -2.16
N ILE A 85 -3.14 -17.68 -3.01
CA ILE A 85 -4.60 -17.88 -2.94
C ILE A 85 -4.98 -18.46 -1.57
N SER A 86 -4.27 -19.48 -1.10
CA SER A 86 -4.55 -20.11 0.18
C SER A 86 -4.21 -19.21 1.37
N LEU A 87 -3.09 -18.48 1.30
CA LEU A 87 -2.62 -17.65 2.40
C LEU A 87 -3.50 -16.41 2.61
N MET A 88 -3.93 -15.77 1.52
CA MET A 88 -4.73 -14.54 1.56
C MET A 88 -6.24 -14.80 1.49
N GLY A 89 -6.68 -16.06 1.37
CA GLY A 89 -8.10 -16.39 1.25
C GLY A 89 -8.74 -15.88 -0.04
N LEU A 90 -7.99 -15.78 -1.15
CA LEU A 90 -8.50 -15.14 -2.38
C LEU A 90 -9.71 -15.85 -2.99
N ALA A 91 -9.90 -17.14 -2.66
CA ALA A 91 -11.04 -17.94 -3.08
C ALA A 91 -12.27 -17.81 -2.18
N ASP A 92 -12.12 -17.17 -1.02
CA ASP A 92 -13.20 -17.05 -0.04
C ASP A 92 -14.33 -16.18 -0.60
N GLU A 93 -15.55 -16.40 -0.08
CA GLU A 93 -16.76 -15.67 -0.45
C GLU A 93 -17.14 -15.71 -1.95
N PHE A 94 -16.58 -16.63 -2.73
CA PHE A 94 -16.92 -16.80 -4.15
C PHE A 94 -18.42 -17.08 -4.34
N PRO A 95 -19.19 -16.21 -5.04
CA PRO A 95 -20.63 -16.38 -5.13
C PRO A 95 -20.97 -17.40 -6.20
N GLU A 96 -21.20 -18.66 -5.78
CA GLU A 96 -21.47 -19.80 -6.66
C GLU A 96 -22.62 -19.59 -7.66
N ASP A 97 -23.66 -18.86 -7.26
CA ASP A 97 -24.84 -18.57 -8.10
C ASP A 97 -24.48 -17.81 -9.39
N GLN A 98 -23.35 -17.09 -9.42
CA GLN A 98 -22.92 -16.36 -10.62
C GLN A 98 -22.37 -17.28 -11.72
N VAL A 99 -21.90 -18.48 -11.37
CA VAL A 99 -21.18 -19.38 -12.29
C VAL A 99 -22.07 -19.78 -13.45
N GLU A 100 -23.34 -20.12 -13.19
CA GLU A 100 -24.30 -20.45 -14.24
C GLU A 100 -24.44 -19.32 -15.27
N HIS A 101 -24.50 -18.07 -14.81
CA HIS A 101 -24.64 -16.92 -15.70
C HIS A 101 -23.36 -16.62 -16.50
N LEU A 102 -22.19 -16.82 -15.89
CA LEU A 102 -20.89 -16.67 -16.54
C LEU A 102 -20.64 -17.74 -17.60
N GLU A 103 -20.99 -19.00 -17.31
CA GLU A 103 -20.89 -20.10 -18.27
C GLU A 103 -21.80 -19.86 -19.48
N LYS A 104 -22.99 -19.28 -19.27
CA LYS A 104 -23.90 -18.85 -20.35
C LYS A 104 -23.35 -17.70 -21.21
N GLN A 105 -22.29 -17.02 -20.77
CA GLN A 105 -21.52 -16.05 -21.56
C GLN A 105 -20.29 -16.68 -22.22
N GLY A 106 -19.94 -17.91 -21.86
CA GLY A 106 -18.75 -18.63 -22.29
C GLY A 106 -17.57 -18.54 -21.32
N VAL A 107 -17.73 -17.89 -20.16
CA VAL A 107 -16.68 -17.83 -19.13
C VAL A 107 -16.73 -19.12 -18.32
N SER A 108 -15.67 -19.92 -18.36
CA SER A 108 -15.60 -21.15 -17.57
C SER A 108 -15.55 -20.84 -16.07
N ARG A 109 -15.95 -21.81 -15.23
CA ARG A 109 -15.76 -21.74 -13.77
C ARG A 109 -14.31 -21.40 -13.38
N GLU A 110 -13.34 -21.97 -14.08
CA GLU A 110 -11.93 -21.68 -13.86
C GLU A 110 -11.63 -20.19 -14.04
N TRP A 111 -12.06 -19.58 -15.14
CA TRP A 111 -11.86 -18.15 -15.38
C TRP A 111 -12.65 -17.28 -14.41
N ALA A 112 -13.87 -17.68 -14.05
CA ALA A 112 -14.67 -17.00 -13.03
C ALA A 112 -13.92 -16.93 -11.69
N LEU A 113 -13.30 -18.04 -11.25
CA LEU A 113 -12.47 -18.08 -10.06
C LEU A 113 -11.23 -17.18 -10.21
N ARG A 114 -10.57 -17.13 -11.37
CA ARG A 114 -9.41 -16.24 -11.56
C ARG A 114 -9.76 -14.76 -11.54
N TYR A 115 -10.89 -14.39 -12.14
CA TYR A 115 -11.43 -13.03 -11.99
C TYR A 115 -11.72 -12.73 -10.52
N TRP A 116 -12.28 -13.69 -9.78
CA TRP A 116 -12.51 -13.54 -8.34
C TRP A 116 -11.20 -13.38 -7.57
N TYR A 117 -10.19 -14.22 -7.78
CA TYR A 117 -8.95 -14.08 -7.03
C TYR A 117 -8.29 -12.70 -7.24
N ALA A 118 -8.46 -12.14 -8.45
CA ALA A 118 -7.93 -10.83 -8.80
C ALA A 118 -8.80 -9.63 -8.36
N HIS A 119 -10.03 -9.86 -7.87
CA HIS A 119 -10.99 -8.78 -7.61
C HIS A 119 -10.71 -8.01 -6.32
N TRP A 120 -9.93 -8.58 -5.40
CA TRP A 120 -9.70 -8.01 -4.08
C TRP A 120 -8.82 -6.76 -4.11
N ASP A 121 -9.19 -5.79 -3.29
CA ASP A 121 -8.33 -4.67 -2.92
C ASP A 121 -7.38 -5.08 -1.79
N GLN A 122 -6.13 -4.67 -1.93
CA GLN A 122 -5.06 -5.00 -0.99
C GLN A 122 -4.78 -3.81 -0.05
N PRO A 123 -4.29 -4.05 1.17
CA PRO A 123 -3.87 -2.97 2.06
C PRO A 123 -2.86 -2.03 1.38
N SER A 124 -2.96 -0.74 1.67
CA SER A 124 -1.92 0.21 1.26
C SER A 124 -0.61 -0.05 2.02
N ILE A 125 0.53 0.41 1.48
CA ILE A 125 1.81 0.32 2.22
C ILE A 125 1.80 1.07 3.53
N GLY A 126 1.07 2.19 3.63
CA GLY A 126 0.89 2.89 4.90
C GLY A 126 0.22 2.02 5.96
N MET A 127 -0.81 1.26 5.57
CA MET A 127 -1.44 0.26 6.45
C MET A 127 -0.47 -0.87 6.78
N GLY A 128 0.34 -1.32 5.81
CA GLY A 128 1.42 -2.28 6.04
C GLY A 128 2.40 -1.82 7.12
N TYR A 129 2.86 -0.57 7.07
CA TYR A 129 3.74 0.00 8.09
C TYR A 129 3.05 0.10 9.45
N GLU A 130 1.78 0.51 9.50
CA GLU A 130 1.03 0.57 10.75
C GLU A 130 0.88 -0.82 11.39
N MET A 131 0.60 -1.85 10.59
CA MET A 131 0.55 -3.23 11.06
C MET A 131 1.90 -3.70 11.57
N LEU A 132 2.99 -3.40 10.85
CA LEU A 132 4.37 -3.73 11.27
C LEU A 132 4.71 -3.06 12.61
N HIS A 133 4.48 -1.75 12.74
CA HIS A 133 4.79 -1.00 13.96
C HIS A 133 3.98 -1.46 15.17
N ARG A 134 2.78 -2.00 14.96
CA ARG A 134 1.93 -2.58 16.00
C ARG A 134 2.23 -4.04 16.29
N GLY A 135 3.20 -4.64 15.60
CA GLY A 135 3.56 -6.06 15.75
C GLY A 135 2.46 -7.02 15.29
N VAL A 136 1.55 -6.56 14.44
CA VAL A 136 0.47 -7.38 13.86
C VAL A 136 1.02 -8.26 12.74
N ILE A 137 2.03 -7.74 12.01
CA ILE A 137 2.75 -8.46 10.96
C ILE A 137 4.26 -8.33 11.18
N ASP A 138 5.01 -9.24 10.57
CA ASP A 138 6.47 -9.19 10.49
C ASP A 138 6.97 -8.61 9.16
N LEU A 139 8.30 -8.55 8.99
CA LEU A 139 8.94 -8.03 7.79
C LEU A 139 8.71 -8.93 6.57
N ASP A 140 8.59 -10.24 6.76
CA ASP A 140 8.34 -11.19 5.67
C ASP A 140 6.93 -11.00 5.12
N THR A 141 5.95 -10.78 6.01
CA THR A 141 4.58 -10.43 5.62
C THR A 141 4.50 -9.03 4.99
N LEU A 142 5.30 -8.07 5.45
CA LEU A 142 5.40 -6.77 4.77
C LEU A 142 6.01 -6.91 3.36
N ASP A 143 7.01 -7.77 3.16
CA ASP A 143 7.59 -8.02 1.83
C ASP A 143 6.60 -8.71 0.89
N MET A 144 5.79 -9.64 1.42
CA MET A 144 4.66 -10.20 0.70
C MET A 144 3.69 -9.09 0.25
N LEU A 145 3.32 -8.15 1.14
CA LEU A 145 2.45 -7.05 0.77
C LEU A 145 3.04 -6.19 -0.35
N TYR A 146 4.34 -5.87 -0.32
CA TYR A 146 5.00 -5.17 -1.43
C TYR A 146 4.85 -5.92 -2.76
N ARG A 147 4.97 -7.25 -2.74
CA ARG A 147 4.77 -8.08 -3.93
C ARG A 147 3.34 -7.98 -4.46
N THR A 148 2.35 -8.19 -3.58
CA THR A 148 0.93 -8.24 -3.96
C THR A 148 0.41 -6.90 -4.50
N ILE A 149 1.02 -5.78 -4.11
CA ILE A 149 0.69 -4.46 -4.67
C ILE A 149 1.68 -3.96 -5.73
N GLU A 150 2.46 -4.87 -6.30
CA GLU A 150 3.35 -4.64 -7.44
C GLU A 150 4.49 -3.64 -7.21
N ILE A 151 5.02 -3.55 -5.99
CA ILE A 151 6.24 -2.78 -5.72
C ILE A 151 7.46 -3.57 -6.21
N PRO A 152 8.27 -3.00 -7.15
CA PRO A 152 9.46 -3.66 -7.65
C PRO A 152 10.46 -4.01 -6.53
N PRO A 153 11.14 -5.17 -6.59
CA PRO A 153 12.13 -5.59 -5.59
C PRO A 153 13.18 -4.51 -5.26
N PHE A 154 13.56 -3.69 -6.25
CA PHE A 154 14.49 -2.58 -6.07
C PHE A 154 14.07 -1.57 -4.98
N TRP A 155 12.77 -1.36 -4.79
CA TRP A 155 12.23 -0.36 -3.86
C TRP A 155 11.93 -0.92 -2.47
N ARG A 156 11.65 -2.23 -2.35
CA ARG A 156 11.17 -2.86 -1.11
C ARG A 156 12.07 -2.60 0.08
N GLU A 157 13.36 -2.91 -0.04
CA GLU A 157 14.33 -2.69 1.03
C GLU A 157 14.48 -1.20 1.39
N LYS A 158 14.40 -0.30 0.39
CA LYS A 158 14.52 1.15 0.62
C LYS A 158 13.31 1.70 1.38
N LEU A 159 12.12 1.23 1.01
CA LEU A 159 10.87 1.55 1.66
C LEU A 159 10.85 1.02 3.10
N THR A 160 11.29 -0.22 3.32
CA THR A 160 11.39 -0.79 4.67
C THR A 160 12.33 -0.01 5.58
N LYS A 161 13.47 0.49 5.05
CA LYS A 161 14.41 1.31 5.83
C LYS A 161 13.81 2.63 6.34
N ILE A 162 12.78 3.13 5.67
CA ILE A 162 12.07 4.36 6.06
C ILE A 162 10.70 4.10 6.69
N ALA A 163 10.39 2.83 7.01
CA ALA A 163 9.11 2.50 7.64
C ALA A 163 9.00 3.14 9.03
N TYR A 164 10.08 3.08 9.82
CA TYR A 164 10.11 3.60 11.18
C TYR A 164 10.36 5.10 11.23
N SER A 165 9.77 5.77 12.23
CA SER A 165 10.00 7.20 12.44
C SER A 165 11.43 7.47 12.93
N PRO A 166 12.10 8.50 12.39
CA PRO A 166 13.35 8.99 12.96
C PRO A 166 13.11 9.60 14.35
N TYR A 167 14.18 9.75 15.14
CA TYR A 167 14.11 10.46 16.41
C TYR A 167 13.61 11.90 16.23
N THR A 168 12.83 12.40 17.19
CA THR A 168 12.36 13.79 17.13
C THR A 168 13.48 14.76 17.46
N ARG A 169 13.37 16.01 16.97
CA ARG A 169 14.33 17.09 17.30
C ARG A 169 14.51 17.29 18.79
N VAL A 170 13.46 17.09 19.58
CA VAL A 170 13.52 17.27 21.04
C VAL A 170 14.29 16.12 21.68
N ASP A 171 14.02 14.89 21.25
CA ASP A 171 14.65 13.71 21.83
C ASP A 171 16.14 13.66 21.49
N VAL A 172 16.54 13.98 20.25
CA VAL A 172 17.96 13.97 19.86
C VAL A 172 18.78 15.00 20.65
N ARG A 173 18.18 16.16 21.00
CA ARG A 173 18.83 17.18 21.84
C ARG A 173 19.08 16.66 23.25
N ARG A 174 18.07 16.03 23.85
CA ARG A 174 18.16 15.43 25.20
C ARG A 174 19.11 14.24 25.22
N MET A 175 19.07 13.40 24.19
CA MET A 175 19.98 12.26 24.06
C MET A 175 21.43 12.73 23.93
N HIS A 176 21.69 13.79 23.16
CA HIS A 176 23.02 14.39 23.11
C HIS A 176 23.44 14.97 24.45
N ASP A 177 22.56 15.69 25.16
CA ASP A 177 22.84 16.24 26.50
C ASP A 177 23.23 15.14 27.50
N LEU A 178 22.55 14.00 27.43
CA LEU A 178 22.83 12.81 28.23
C LEU A 178 24.04 11.99 27.75
N GLY A 179 24.73 12.42 26.69
CA GLY A 179 25.87 11.70 26.12
C GLY A 179 25.51 10.39 25.40
N ILE A 180 24.23 10.17 25.07
CA ILE A 180 23.74 9.01 24.32
C ILE A 180 24.09 9.15 22.83
N LEU A 181 24.03 10.37 22.28
CA LEU A 181 24.41 10.67 20.90
C LEU A 181 25.69 11.49 20.88
N THR A 182 26.59 11.17 19.94
CA THR A 182 27.72 12.03 19.56
C THR A 182 27.27 13.21 18.70
N ASP A 183 28.11 14.22 18.53
CA ASP A 183 27.88 15.34 17.61
C ASP A 183 27.54 14.85 16.18
N GLU A 184 28.28 13.84 15.68
CA GLU A 184 28.06 13.24 14.37
C GLU A 184 26.69 12.54 14.27
N GLN A 185 26.30 11.80 15.31
CA GLN A 185 25.00 11.13 15.37
C GLN A 185 23.85 12.12 15.53
N LEU A 186 24.06 13.22 16.25
CA LEU A 186 23.11 14.32 16.37
C LEU A 186 22.86 14.98 15.01
N MET A 187 23.92 15.31 14.27
CA MET A 187 23.80 15.86 12.91
C MET A 187 23.06 14.90 11.99
N LYS A 188 23.43 13.61 12.01
CA LYS A 188 22.75 12.58 11.21
C LYS A 188 21.27 12.47 11.54
N SER A 189 20.90 12.53 12.82
CA SER A 189 19.49 12.46 13.24
C SER A 189 18.67 13.66 12.75
N TYR A 190 19.29 14.84 12.62
CA TYR A 190 18.64 15.98 11.95
C TYR A 190 18.46 15.73 10.45
N MET A 191 19.44 15.15 9.76
CA MET A 191 19.29 14.79 8.35
C MET A 191 18.19 13.75 8.13
N ASP A 192 18.03 12.80 9.05
CA ASP A 192 16.96 11.78 8.97
C ASP A 192 15.55 12.38 9.09
N LEU A 193 15.42 13.58 9.67
CA LEU A 193 14.19 14.38 9.67
C LEU A 193 13.96 15.17 8.37
N GLY A 194 14.90 15.11 7.43
CA GLY A 194 14.84 15.78 6.13
C GLY A 194 15.55 17.13 6.07
N TYR A 195 16.34 17.51 7.08
CA TYR A 195 17.22 18.67 6.96
C TYR A 195 18.35 18.39 5.95
N ASP A 196 18.68 19.38 5.13
CA ASP A 196 19.92 19.34 4.37
C ASP A 196 21.16 19.49 5.29
N GLU A 197 22.35 19.35 4.71
CA GLU A 197 23.61 19.38 5.44
C GLU A 197 23.87 20.71 6.16
N GLU A 198 23.52 21.84 5.55
CA GLU A 198 23.71 23.17 6.15
C GLU A 198 22.80 23.33 7.38
N HIS A 199 21.51 23.05 7.22
CA HIS A 199 20.53 23.16 8.31
C HIS A 199 20.82 22.17 9.45
N ALA A 200 21.19 20.93 9.12
CA ALA A 200 21.58 19.94 10.11
C ALA A 200 22.83 20.36 10.89
N THR A 201 23.83 20.92 10.19
CA THR A 201 25.06 21.46 10.82
C THR A 201 24.75 22.60 11.77
N ASN A 202 23.91 23.55 11.35
CA ASN A 202 23.52 24.70 12.17
C ASN A 202 22.72 24.25 13.39
N MET A 203 21.82 23.27 13.23
CA MET A 203 21.03 22.73 14.33
C MET A 203 21.89 21.95 15.34
N MET A 204 22.89 21.19 14.87
CA MET A 204 23.87 20.53 15.73
C MET A 204 24.65 21.56 16.55
N LYS A 205 25.24 22.58 15.91
CA LYS A 205 25.98 23.66 16.60
C LYS A 205 25.12 24.37 17.65
N PHE A 206 23.89 24.70 17.28
CA PHE A 206 22.91 25.29 18.20
C PHE A 206 22.66 24.39 19.42
N THR A 207 22.44 23.09 19.18
CA THR A 207 22.18 22.12 20.25
C THR A 207 23.37 21.98 21.20
N ILE A 208 24.59 21.88 20.68
CA ILE A 208 25.81 21.79 21.49
C ILE A 208 25.96 23.04 22.37
N ALA A 209 25.77 24.23 21.80
CA ALA A 209 25.83 25.48 22.55
C ALA A 209 24.73 25.56 23.62
N TYR A 210 23.50 25.15 23.27
CA TYR A 210 22.34 25.15 24.17
C TYR A 210 22.53 24.18 25.35
N ASN A 211 23.10 23.00 25.11
CA ASN A 211 23.34 22.01 26.16
C ASN A 211 24.48 22.48 27.09
N ARG A 212 25.55 23.06 26.55
CA ARG A 212 26.61 23.69 27.37
C ARG A 212 26.09 24.83 28.25
N SER A 213 25.14 25.62 27.79
CA SER A 213 24.54 26.68 28.61
C SER A 213 23.61 26.13 29.71
N HIS A 214 23.24 24.85 29.65
CA HIS A 214 22.45 24.17 30.67
C HIS A 214 23.31 23.33 31.63
N ASP A 215 24.63 23.25 31.43
CA ASP A 215 25.56 22.64 32.39
C ASP A 215 25.62 23.50 33.68
N LYS A 216 24.70 23.17 34.60
CA LYS A 216 24.63 23.55 36.02
C LYS A 216 25.36 24.85 36.40
N GLU A 217 24.77 25.98 36.04
CA GLU A 217 24.99 27.19 36.82
C GLU A 217 24.53 26.93 38.26
N LEU A 218 25.41 27.20 39.23
CA LEU A 218 25.02 27.15 40.64
C LEU A 218 23.85 28.10 40.84
N THR A 219 22.76 27.64 41.44
CA THR A 219 21.69 28.56 41.81
C THR A 219 22.21 29.59 42.79
N LYS A 220 21.63 30.80 42.81
CA LYS A 220 21.95 31.83 43.81
C LYS A 220 22.02 31.24 45.23
N SER A 221 21.06 30.40 45.60
CA SER A 221 21.02 29.76 46.92
C SER A 221 22.21 28.83 47.17
N GLN A 222 22.68 28.09 46.17
CA GLN A 222 23.87 27.24 46.29
C GLN A 222 25.16 28.07 46.39
N ILE A 223 25.24 29.19 45.66
CA ILE A 223 26.39 30.10 45.75
C ILE A 223 26.44 30.73 47.15
N ILE A 224 25.31 31.25 47.65
CA ILE A 224 25.20 31.83 48.99
C ILE A 224 25.50 30.80 50.07
N SER A 225 24.98 29.57 49.96
CA SER A 225 25.32 28.49 50.90
C SER A 225 26.82 28.18 50.88
N GLY A 226 27.43 28.09 49.70
CA GLY A 226 28.89 27.87 49.57
C GLY A 226 29.72 29.02 50.15
N TYR A 227 29.25 30.26 50.04
CA TYR A 227 29.85 31.42 50.69
C TYR A 227 29.77 31.32 52.22
N ASN A 228 28.57 31.06 52.76
CA ASN A 228 28.34 30.90 54.21
C ASN A 228 29.14 29.76 54.83
N ASP A 229 29.27 28.64 54.10
CA ASP A 229 30.04 27.47 54.50
C ASP A 229 31.56 27.67 54.30
N LYS A 230 32.00 28.85 53.86
CA LYS A 230 33.39 29.23 53.57
C LYS A 230 34.06 28.34 52.51
N LEU A 231 33.27 27.76 51.62
CA LEU A 231 33.73 27.00 50.46
C LEU A 231 34.06 27.91 49.27
N LEU A 232 33.47 29.12 49.24
CA LEU A 232 33.73 30.16 48.25
C LEU A 232 34.26 31.42 48.95
N THR A 233 35.20 32.12 48.32
CA THR A 233 35.58 33.47 48.77
C THR A 233 34.49 34.48 48.40
N ARG A 234 34.54 35.69 48.97
CA ARG A 234 33.58 36.74 48.64
C ARG A 234 33.69 37.14 47.18
N GLU A 235 34.91 37.18 46.68
CA GLU A 235 35.23 37.44 45.28
C GLU A 235 34.65 36.32 44.38
N ASP A 236 34.90 35.04 44.69
CA ASP A 236 34.37 33.91 43.89
C ASP A 236 32.83 33.88 43.90
N ALA A 237 32.21 34.12 45.06
CA ALA A 237 30.76 34.19 45.18
C ALA A 237 30.18 35.39 44.40
N SER A 238 30.88 36.53 44.39
CA SER A 238 30.50 37.71 43.62
C SER A 238 30.54 37.44 42.11
N GLU A 239 31.62 36.83 41.61
CA GLU A 239 31.74 36.47 40.19
C GLU A 239 30.63 35.51 39.74
N LEU A 240 30.33 34.50 40.56
CA LEU A 240 29.28 33.52 40.29
C LEU A 240 27.86 34.12 40.34
N ILE A 241 27.58 35.08 41.23
CA ILE A 241 26.27 35.75 41.27
C ILE A 241 26.11 36.70 40.09
N ILE A 242 27.18 37.39 39.67
CA ILE A 242 27.17 38.25 38.47
C ILE A 242 26.99 37.40 37.20
N SER A 243 27.56 36.19 37.13
CA SER A 243 27.33 35.29 35.99
C SER A 243 25.88 34.82 35.87
N LEU A 244 25.09 34.89 36.95
CA LEU A 244 23.63 34.67 36.93
C LEU A 244 22.83 35.94 36.53
N GLU A 245 23.47 36.92 35.89
CA GLU A 245 22.89 38.19 35.44
C GLU A 245 22.40 39.15 36.56
N TYR A 246 22.89 39.01 37.79
CA TYR A 246 22.69 40.02 38.83
C TYR A 246 23.62 41.22 38.64
N THR A 247 23.13 42.42 38.92
CA THR A 247 23.96 43.63 38.89
C THR A 247 24.98 43.64 40.04
N GLU A 248 26.08 44.38 39.90
CA GLU A 248 27.09 44.54 40.98
C GLU A 248 26.44 45.01 42.29
N ALA A 249 25.51 45.95 42.22
CA ALA A 249 24.79 46.47 43.38
C ALA A 249 23.92 45.40 44.07
N GLN A 250 23.26 44.54 43.29
CA GLN A 250 22.47 43.43 43.83
C GLN A 250 23.38 42.36 44.45
N THR A 251 24.51 42.07 43.81
CA THR A 251 25.50 41.10 44.28
C THR A 251 26.10 41.55 45.63
N GLU A 252 26.54 42.80 45.70
CA GLU A 252 27.09 43.39 46.93
C GLU A 252 26.06 43.40 48.06
N TYR A 253 24.80 43.74 47.77
CA TYR A 253 23.73 43.67 48.74
C TYR A 253 23.53 42.25 49.29
N LEU A 254 23.54 41.23 48.41
CA LEU A 254 23.34 39.84 48.80
C LEU A 254 24.47 39.28 49.64
N LEU A 255 25.73 39.53 49.28
CA LEU A 255 26.88 39.06 50.05
C LEU A 255 26.99 39.79 51.39
N THR A 256 26.77 41.11 51.39
CA THR A 256 26.76 41.89 52.62
C THR A 256 25.66 41.46 53.59
N LEU A 257 24.50 41.04 53.09
CA LEU A 257 23.40 40.54 53.93
C LEU A 257 23.81 39.29 54.73
N GLU A 258 24.63 38.43 54.14
CA GLU A 258 25.09 37.18 54.76
C GLU A 258 26.29 37.40 55.71
N ASP A 259 27.01 38.52 55.58
CA ASP A 259 28.13 38.90 56.44
C ASP A 259 27.68 39.43 57.83
N TYR A 260 26.38 39.67 58.04
CA TYR A 260 25.78 40.15 59.30
C TYR A 260 25.22 39.01 60.16
#